data_AF-A0A2P8C886-F1
#
_entry.id   AF-A0A2P8C886-F1
#
_cell.length_a   1.000
_cell.length_b   1.000
_cell.length_c   1.000
_cell.angle_alpha   90.00
_cell.angle_beta   90.00
_cell.angle_gamma   90.00
#
_symmetry.space_group_name_H-M   'P 1'
#
loop_
_entity.id
_entity.type
_entity.pdbx_description
1 polymer ?
#
loop_
_entity_poly.entity_id
_entity_poly.type
_entity_poly.pdbx_seq_one_letter_code
_entity_poly.pdbx_strand_id
1 'polypeptide(L)'
;MSQDGNLGLGSNEAGGAEQGAVGSTDLARRLSEAPLDERRRATVELVTSTLAEVLESVLPGSADEIADDQGFKDMGLDSLGAVELRDRLSADLGAELPVTAAFDHPTPTALAEFVLNDILEGAERGAVATHAEKDTDEPIAIIGMACRYPGGITTPEEFWDFIHEGKESVSDFPSNRGWDLDRLFSDDPDAPNTSYVRQSHFLHDCDQFDPAFFGMSPREAVAIDPQQRLLLETSWEAIERAGIDPHSLKGSRTGTFIGAEPQDYGPRLHEAPADVEGHLVTGVAPSVMSGRIAYTFGLEGPAVTVDTACSASLVAIHLASRSLRSGESSMVLAGGVTVMSTPSTYTAFSRQRGLAVDGRCKAFSEDADGTGFSEGCGVV
;
A
#
# COMPACT_ATOMS: atom_id res chain seq x y z
N MET A 1 58.67 -5.39 56.03
CA MET A 1 58.42 -6.16 57.26
C MET A 1 56.99 -5.86 57.69
N SER A 2 56.20 -6.93 57.90
CA SER A 2 54.81 -7.00 58.41
C SER A 2 53.71 -6.56 57.42
N GLN A 3 52.92 -7.51 56.89
CA GLN A 3 51.60 -8.04 57.37
C GLN A 3 50.47 -7.21 56.72
N ASP A 4 49.41 -7.71 56.08
CA ASP A 4 48.53 -8.91 56.17
C ASP A 4 48.07 -9.30 54.74
N GLY A 5 47.44 -10.41 54.37
CA GLY A 5 46.73 -11.48 55.08
C GLY A 5 45.80 -12.19 54.07
N ASN A 6 46.16 -13.43 53.72
CA ASN A 6 45.36 -14.66 53.62
C ASN A 6 43.85 -14.69 53.20
N LEU A 7 43.52 -15.79 52.47
CA LEU A 7 42.22 -16.47 52.25
C LEU A 7 41.24 -15.77 51.29
N GLY A 8 40.63 -16.41 50.30
CA GLY A 8 40.37 -17.82 50.02
C GLY A 8 38.99 -17.93 49.35
N LEU A 9 38.68 -19.09 48.77
CA LEU A 9 37.44 -19.47 48.06
C LEU A 9 37.47 -19.07 46.57
N GLY A 10 37.28 -19.95 45.60
CA GLY A 10 36.67 -21.27 45.63
C GLY A 10 35.95 -21.40 44.29
N SER A 11 36.48 -22.26 43.42
CA SER A 11 35.88 -22.62 42.15
C SER A 11 34.47 -23.19 42.34
N ASN A 12 33.48 -22.64 41.65
CA ASN A 12 32.36 -23.45 41.16
C ASN A 12 31.62 -22.83 39.97
N GLU A 13 31.43 -23.68 38.96
CA GLU A 13 30.26 -23.76 38.06
C GLU A 13 30.04 -22.69 36.99
N ALA A 14 30.81 -22.80 35.90
CA ALA A 14 30.31 -22.53 34.56
C ALA A 14 29.58 -23.79 34.05
N GLY A 15 28.27 -23.87 34.28
CA GLY A 15 27.46 -25.04 33.87
C GLY A 15 26.00 -24.76 33.49
N GLY A 16 25.57 -23.49 33.48
CA GLY A 16 24.14 -23.14 33.27
C GLY A 16 23.73 -22.74 31.84
N ALA A 17 24.67 -22.38 30.96
CA ALA A 17 24.32 -21.74 29.68
C ALA A 17 24.08 -22.73 28.52
N GLU A 18 24.63 -23.95 28.55
CA GLU A 18 24.48 -24.92 27.45
C GLU A 18 23.18 -25.72 27.51
N GLN A 19 22.52 -25.86 28.67
CA GLN A 19 21.27 -26.63 28.79
C GLN A 19 20.02 -25.85 28.33
N GLY A 20 20.01 -24.52 28.46
CA GLY A 20 18.88 -23.67 28.04
C GLY A 20 18.71 -23.57 26.52
N ALA A 21 19.82 -23.42 25.78
CA ALA A 21 19.79 -23.30 24.32
C ALA A 21 19.40 -24.60 23.60
N VAL A 22 19.67 -25.76 24.21
CA VAL A 22 19.30 -27.09 23.67
C VAL A 22 17.82 -27.39 23.92
N GLY A 23 17.23 -26.87 25.01
CA GLY A 23 15.80 -27.03 25.31
C GLY A 23 14.89 -26.20 24.40
N SER A 24 15.28 -24.96 24.08
CA SER A 24 14.50 -24.06 23.23
C SER A 24 14.49 -24.46 21.75
N THR A 25 15.64 -24.92 21.24
CA THR A 25 15.73 -25.47 19.89
C THR A 25 14.98 -26.80 19.72
N ASP A 26 14.79 -27.58 20.79
CA ASP A 26 13.95 -28.79 20.77
C ASP A 26 12.45 -28.47 20.69
N LEU A 27 11.99 -27.41 21.36
CA LEU A 27 10.58 -26.97 21.32
C LEU A 27 10.17 -26.49 19.92
N ALA A 28 10.97 -25.60 19.32
CA ALA A 28 10.72 -25.13 17.95
C ALA A 28 10.69 -26.29 16.94
N ARG A 29 11.63 -27.24 17.04
CA ARG A 29 11.68 -28.43 16.18
C ARG A 29 10.44 -29.31 16.36
N ARG A 30 9.99 -29.54 17.59
CA ARG A 30 8.79 -30.34 17.88
C ARG A 30 7.51 -29.70 17.34
N LEU A 31 7.40 -28.37 17.41
CA LEU A 31 6.28 -27.64 16.80
C LEU A 31 6.33 -27.77 15.27
N SER A 32 7.49 -27.59 14.64
CA SER A 32 7.65 -27.75 13.19
C SER A 32 7.42 -29.19 12.69
N GLU A 33 7.68 -30.23 13.49
CA GLU A 33 7.44 -31.63 13.08
C GLU A 33 5.99 -32.11 13.27
N ALA A 34 5.13 -31.34 13.95
CA ALA A 34 3.74 -31.71 14.23
C ALA A 34 2.80 -31.45 13.02
N PRO A 35 1.69 -32.22 12.88
CA PRO A 35 0.62 -31.92 11.93
C PRO A 35 0.06 -30.50 12.12
N LEU A 36 -0.32 -29.81 11.04
CA LEU A 36 -0.71 -28.38 11.05
C LEU A 36 -1.76 -28.01 12.12
N ASP A 37 -2.81 -28.82 12.28
CA ASP A 37 -3.86 -28.56 13.27
C ASP A 37 -3.37 -28.72 14.73
N GLU A 38 -2.40 -29.59 14.95
CA GLU A 38 -1.76 -29.81 16.26
C GLU A 38 -0.71 -28.73 16.54
N ARG A 39 0.04 -28.32 15.50
CA ARG A 39 1.00 -27.22 15.54
C ARG A 39 0.31 -25.91 15.94
N ARG A 40 -0.80 -25.56 15.29
CA ARG A 40 -1.55 -24.32 15.59
C ARG A 40 -2.02 -24.28 17.04
N ARG A 41 -2.59 -25.39 17.52
CA ARG A 41 -3.08 -25.50 18.91
C ARG A 41 -1.94 -25.38 19.92
N ALA A 42 -0.83 -26.06 19.67
CA ALA A 42 0.32 -26.04 20.57
C ALA A 42 1.00 -24.66 20.63
N THR A 43 1.04 -23.90 19.52
CA THR A 43 1.60 -22.55 19.54
C THR A 43 0.68 -21.54 20.24
N VAL A 44 -0.64 -21.66 20.09
CA VAL A 44 -1.58 -20.86 20.90
C VAL A 44 -1.42 -21.17 22.39
N GLU A 45 -1.32 -22.45 22.76
CA GLU A 45 -1.10 -22.86 24.15
C GLU A 45 0.23 -22.30 24.71
N LEU A 46 1.30 -22.31 23.92
CA LEU A 46 2.57 -21.69 24.29
C LEU A 46 2.39 -20.20 24.57
N VAL A 47 1.86 -19.44 23.60
CA VAL A 47 1.65 -17.98 23.74
C VAL A 47 0.77 -17.65 24.94
N THR A 48 -0.34 -18.38 25.12
CA THR A 48 -1.26 -18.18 26.25
C THR A 48 -0.61 -18.52 27.59
N SER A 49 0.21 -19.58 27.66
CA SER A 49 0.92 -19.95 28.89
C SER A 49 1.99 -18.93 29.27
N THR A 50 2.81 -18.47 28.31
CA THR A 50 3.82 -17.43 28.55
C THR A 50 3.15 -16.11 28.95
N LEU A 51 2.02 -15.76 28.32
CA LEU A 51 1.24 -14.58 28.69
C LEU A 51 0.72 -14.67 30.14
N ALA A 52 0.22 -15.83 30.56
CA ALA A 52 -0.25 -16.03 31.93
C ALA A 52 0.86 -15.79 32.95
N GLU A 53 2.07 -16.30 32.70
CA GLU A 53 3.22 -16.09 33.58
C GLU A 53 3.66 -14.61 33.65
N VAL A 54 3.61 -13.91 32.52
CA VAL A 54 3.94 -12.48 32.46
C VAL A 54 2.89 -11.67 33.20
N LEU A 55 1.60 -11.94 32.99
CA LEU A 55 0.50 -11.29 33.71
C LEU A 55 0.58 -11.56 35.22
N GLU A 56 0.91 -12.77 35.67
CA GLU A 56 1.07 -13.08 37.09
C GLU A 56 2.25 -12.30 37.71
N SER A 57 3.32 -12.06 36.94
CA SER A 57 4.49 -11.30 37.39
C SER A 57 4.24 -9.80 37.51
N VAL A 58 3.35 -9.24 36.68
CA VAL A 58 3.05 -7.79 36.64
C VAL A 58 1.80 -7.45 37.46
N LEU A 59 0.83 -8.37 37.54
CA LEU A 59 -0.45 -8.24 38.22
C LEU A 59 -0.78 -9.52 39.02
N PRO A 60 -0.29 -9.66 40.26
CA PRO A 60 -0.54 -10.84 41.09
C PRO A 60 -2.05 -11.02 41.38
N GLY A 61 -2.61 -12.16 40.98
CA GLY A 61 -4.04 -12.48 41.15
C GLY A 61 -4.92 -12.23 39.93
N SER A 62 -4.34 -11.93 38.76
CA SER A 62 -5.03 -11.75 37.48
C SER A 62 -5.20 -13.02 36.63
N ALA A 63 -4.99 -14.20 37.23
CA ALA A 63 -5.08 -15.52 36.56
C ALA A 63 -6.53 -15.94 36.24
N ASP A 64 -7.35 -15.04 35.70
CA ASP A 64 -8.61 -15.40 35.06
C ASP A 64 -8.33 -15.98 33.67
N GLU A 65 -9.28 -16.77 33.18
CA GLU A 65 -9.24 -17.50 31.90
C GLU A 65 -8.85 -16.55 30.75
N ILE A 66 -7.64 -16.74 30.20
CA ILE A 66 -7.14 -15.96 29.06
C ILE A 66 -7.92 -16.41 27.82
N ALA A 67 -8.73 -15.51 27.25
CA ALA A 67 -9.41 -15.77 25.99
C ALA A 67 -8.47 -15.55 24.79
N ASP A 68 -8.41 -16.54 23.89
CA ASP A 68 -7.48 -16.57 22.75
C ASP A 68 -7.59 -15.35 21.81
N ASP A 69 -8.76 -14.71 21.74
CA ASP A 69 -9.04 -13.58 20.86
C ASP A 69 -9.16 -12.23 21.59
N GLN A 70 -8.96 -12.20 22.91
CA GLN A 70 -9.02 -10.95 23.67
C GLN A 70 -7.69 -10.18 23.52
N GLY A 71 -7.79 -8.85 23.44
CA GLY A 71 -6.63 -7.98 23.26
C GLY A 71 -5.72 -7.95 24.48
N PHE A 72 -4.40 -7.99 24.29
CA PHE A 72 -3.43 -7.96 25.40
C PHE A 72 -3.59 -6.74 26.32
N LYS A 73 -3.93 -5.57 25.76
CA LYS A 73 -4.19 -4.36 26.55
C LYS A 73 -5.41 -4.50 27.45
N ASP A 74 -6.45 -5.17 26.98
CA ASP A 74 -7.68 -5.40 27.75
C ASP A 74 -7.46 -6.43 28.87
N MET A 75 -6.43 -7.27 28.74
CA MET A 75 -5.95 -8.19 29.79
C MET A 75 -4.99 -7.54 30.79
N GLY A 76 -4.64 -6.25 30.59
CA GLY A 76 -3.73 -5.53 31.48
C GLY A 76 -2.25 -5.65 31.14
N LEU A 77 -1.90 -6.13 29.93
CA LEU A 77 -0.51 -6.12 29.46
C LEU A 77 -0.08 -4.69 29.10
N ASP A 78 0.88 -4.16 29.85
CA ASP A 78 1.50 -2.86 29.57
C ASP A 78 2.69 -2.98 28.61
N SER A 79 3.33 -1.85 28.28
CA SER A 79 4.47 -1.84 27.35
C SER A 79 5.69 -2.60 27.85
N LEU A 80 5.86 -2.78 29.16
CA LEU A 80 6.97 -3.56 29.72
C LEU A 80 6.65 -5.05 29.69
N GLY A 81 5.40 -5.43 30.00
CA GLY A 81 4.90 -6.79 29.87
C GLY A 81 4.94 -7.29 28.43
N ALA A 82 4.67 -6.42 27.44
CA ALA A 82 4.80 -6.76 26.03
C ALA A 82 6.25 -7.13 25.62
N VAL A 83 7.24 -6.44 26.19
CA VAL A 83 8.67 -6.74 25.95
C VAL A 83 9.08 -8.03 26.66
N GLU A 84 8.64 -8.24 27.89
CA GLU A 84 8.91 -9.47 28.65
C GLU A 84 8.29 -10.70 27.96
N LEU A 85 7.05 -10.59 27.47
CA LEU A 85 6.39 -11.64 26.68
C LEU A 85 7.20 -11.99 25.44
N ARG A 86 7.66 -10.97 24.70
CA ARG A 86 8.53 -11.15 23.53
C ARG A 86 9.84 -11.85 23.90
N ASP A 87 10.50 -11.43 24.98
CA ASP A 87 11.81 -11.97 25.38
C ASP A 87 11.71 -13.43 25.80
N ARG A 88 10.65 -13.80 26.53
CA ARG A 88 10.38 -15.20 26.91
C ARG A 88 10.03 -16.07 25.71
N LEU A 89 9.12 -15.62 24.84
CA LEU A 89 8.81 -16.34 23.61
C LEU A 89 10.05 -16.53 22.73
N SER A 90 10.90 -15.50 22.63
CA SER A 90 12.16 -15.59 21.87
C SER A 90 13.11 -16.62 22.48
N ALA A 91 13.20 -16.65 23.82
CA ALA A 91 14.01 -17.62 24.54
C ALA A 91 13.49 -19.06 24.38
N ASP A 92 12.18 -19.28 24.49
CA ASP A 92 11.55 -20.60 24.40
C ASP A 92 11.59 -21.18 23.00
N LEU A 93 11.42 -20.33 21.97
CA LEU A 93 11.47 -20.74 20.56
C LEU A 93 12.90 -20.79 20.01
N GLY A 94 13.88 -20.20 20.72
CA GLY A 94 15.24 -20.05 20.20
C GLY A 94 15.31 -19.19 18.94
N ALA A 95 14.36 -18.28 18.75
CA ALA A 95 14.21 -17.43 17.57
C ALA A 95 13.99 -15.98 17.97
N GLU A 96 14.44 -15.03 17.15
CA GLU A 96 14.34 -13.61 17.46
C GLU A 96 12.99 -13.05 17.00
N LEU A 97 12.10 -12.72 17.94
CA LEU A 97 10.85 -12.02 17.62
C LEU A 97 11.09 -10.50 17.50
N PRO A 98 10.42 -9.77 16.60
CA PRO A 98 10.45 -8.31 16.59
C PRO A 98 9.94 -7.72 17.90
N VAL A 99 10.49 -6.58 18.33
CA VAL A 99 10.07 -5.88 19.55
C VAL A 99 8.62 -5.38 19.46
N THR A 100 8.10 -5.20 18.23
CA THR A 100 6.71 -4.79 17.97
C THR A 100 5.73 -5.95 17.88
N ALA A 101 6.16 -7.21 17.95
CA ALA A 101 5.32 -8.38 17.66
C ALA A 101 4.02 -8.42 18.48
N ALA A 102 4.07 -8.13 19.78
CA ALA A 102 2.88 -8.09 20.63
C ALA A 102 1.96 -6.89 20.35
N PHE A 103 2.45 -5.85 19.68
CA PHE A 103 1.65 -4.70 19.25
C PHE A 103 1.02 -4.92 17.86
N ASP A 104 1.78 -5.51 16.94
CA ASP A 104 1.34 -5.80 15.57
C ASP A 104 0.33 -6.96 15.55
N HIS A 105 0.45 -7.87 16.52
CA HIS A 105 -0.43 -9.03 16.70
C HIS A 105 -1.05 -9.01 18.11
N PRO A 106 -2.10 -8.20 18.35
CA PRO A 106 -2.52 -7.82 19.70
C PRO A 106 -3.37 -8.87 20.44
N THR A 107 -3.45 -10.11 19.96
CA THR A 107 -4.20 -11.21 20.61
C THR A 107 -3.35 -12.49 20.64
N PRO A 108 -3.60 -13.43 21.59
CA PRO A 108 -2.91 -14.72 21.62
C PRO A 108 -2.96 -15.47 20.28
N THR A 109 -4.14 -15.55 19.63
CA THR A 109 -4.30 -16.20 18.32
C THR A 109 -3.45 -15.53 17.25
N ALA A 110 -3.50 -14.19 17.14
CA ALA A 110 -2.78 -13.46 16.10
C ALA A 110 -1.25 -13.58 16.28
N LEU A 111 -0.76 -13.52 17.52
CA LEU A 111 0.66 -13.67 17.81
C LEU A 111 1.14 -15.11 17.57
N ALA A 112 0.31 -16.11 17.87
CA ALA A 112 0.60 -17.50 17.55
C ALA A 112 0.67 -17.75 16.04
N GLU A 113 -0.23 -17.15 15.26
CA GLU A 113 -0.18 -17.22 13.79
C GLU A 113 1.08 -16.59 13.21
N PHE A 114 1.50 -15.44 13.73
CA PHE A 114 2.78 -14.82 13.37
C PHE A 114 3.98 -15.74 13.68
N VAL A 115 4.03 -16.32 14.89
CA VAL A 115 5.09 -17.26 15.28
C VAL A 115 5.12 -18.48 14.36
N LEU A 116 3.97 -19.03 13.99
CA LEU A 116 3.88 -20.17 13.09
C LEU A 116 4.40 -19.84 11.69
N ASN A 117 3.87 -18.79 11.08
CA ASN A 117 4.08 -18.50 9.67
C ASN A 117 5.46 -17.88 9.41
N ASP A 118 5.87 -16.92 10.23
CA ASP A 118 7.04 -16.08 9.94
C ASP A 118 8.29 -16.56 10.67
N ILE A 119 8.14 -17.17 11.84
CA ILE A 119 9.28 -17.61 12.66
C ILE A 119 9.58 -19.09 12.44
N LEU A 120 8.59 -19.98 12.59
CA LEU A 120 8.79 -21.43 12.48
C LEU A 120 8.82 -21.90 11.02
N GLU A 121 7.85 -21.50 10.20
CA GLU A 121 7.82 -21.85 8.77
C GLU A 121 8.75 -20.97 7.92
N GLY A 122 9.01 -19.74 8.34
CA GLY A 122 10.01 -18.86 7.73
C GLY A 122 11.44 -19.43 7.83
N ALA A 123 11.78 -20.10 8.94
CA ALA A 123 13.07 -20.75 9.13
C ALA A 123 13.29 -21.95 8.17
N GLU A 124 12.25 -22.74 7.87
CA GLU A 124 12.33 -23.82 6.89
C GLU A 124 12.41 -23.30 5.45
N ARG A 125 11.70 -22.21 5.13
CA ARG A 125 11.84 -21.53 3.83
C ARG A 125 13.22 -20.89 3.67
N GLY A 126 13.83 -20.41 4.76
CA GLY A 126 15.19 -19.83 4.78
C GLY A 126 16.31 -20.85 4.50
N ALA A 127 16.11 -22.14 4.83
CA ALA A 127 17.07 -23.20 4.55
C ALA A 127 17.01 -23.75 3.12
N VAL A 128 15.87 -23.59 2.42
CA VAL A 128 15.69 -24.00 1.02
C VAL A 128 15.82 -22.83 0.04
N ALA A 129 15.66 -21.59 0.51
CA ALA A 129 16.03 -20.38 -0.21
C ALA A 129 17.52 -20.08 -0.02
N THR A 130 18.40 -20.95 -0.54
CA THR A 130 19.68 -20.41 -1.02
C THR A 130 19.33 -19.29 -1.98
N HIS A 131 19.71 -18.05 -1.65
CA HIS A 131 19.59 -16.90 -2.54
C HIS A 131 19.98 -17.35 -3.96
N ALA A 132 18.96 -17.59 -4.80
CA ALA A 132 19.16 -17.55 -6.23
C ALA A 132 19.78 -16.18 -6.46
N GLU A 133 20.96 -16.18 -7.07
CA GLU A 133 21.64 -14.97 -7.52
C GLU A 133 20.56 -14.12 -8.20
N LYS A 134 20.21 -12.96 -7.60
CA LYS A 134 19.08 -12.13 -8.06
C LYS A 134 19.32 -11.82 -9.53
N ASP A 135 18.60 -12.51 -10.40
CA ASP A 135 18.73 -12.33 -11.83
C ASP A 135 18.19 -10.94 -12.15
N THR A 136 19.10 -10.00 -12.41
CA THR A 136 18.74 -8.62 -12.74
C THR A 136 17.94 -8.53 -14.03
N ASP A 137 17.89 -9.61 -14.81
CA ASP A 137 17.16 -9.74 -16.06
C ASP A 137 15.95 -10.68 -15.97
N GLU A 138 15.53 -11.08 -14.76
CA GLU A 138 14.32 -11.87 -14.57
C GLU A 138 13.12 -11.17 -15.24
N PRO A 139 12.37 -11.88 -16.12
CA PRO A 139 11.16 -11.36 -16.72
C PRO A 139 10.09 -11.06 -15.66
N ILE A 140 9.44 -9.89 -15.77
CA ILE A 140 8.35 -9.50 -14.87
C ILE A 140 7.02 -9.94 -15.50
N ALA A 141 6.22 -10.68 -14.74
CA ALA A 141 4.88 -11.08 -15.15
C ALA A 141 3.86 -9.96 -14.86
N ILE A 142 3.03 -9.63 -15.84
CA ILE A 142 1.81 -8.84 -15.63
C ILE A 142 0.69 -9.85 -15.42
N ILE A 143 0.13 -9.89 -14.22
CA ILE A 143 -0.83 -10.92 -13.78
C ILE A 143 -2.26 -10.41 -13.66
N GLY A 144 -2.45 -9.09 -13.60
CA GLY A 144 -3.75 -8.42 -13.58
C GLY A 144 -3.64 -7.03 -14.20
N MET A 145 -4.77 -6.43 -14.57
CA MET A 145 -4.82 -5.06 -15.05
C MET A 145 -6.23 -4.49 -14.92
N ALA A 146 -6.35 -3.20 -14.64
CA ALA A 146 -7.61 -2.47 -14.65
C ALA A 146 -7.41 -1.05 -15.16
N CYS A 147 -8.45 -0.46 -15.73
CA CYS A 147 -8.35 0.88 -16.30
C CYS A 147 -9.68 1.64 -16.31
N ARG A 148 -9.57 2.96 -16.41
CA ARG A 148 -10.66 3.89 -16.74
C ARG A 148 -10.16 4.80 -17.86
N TYR A 149 -10.86 4.83 -18.99
CA TYR A 149 -10.54 5.69 -20.12
C TYR A 149 -11.78 6.41 -20.68
N PRO A 150 -11.62 7.56 -21.35
CA PRO A 150 -12.73 8.29 -21.96
C PRO A 150 -13.52 7.44 -22.95
N GLY A 151 -14.80 7.77 -23.13
CA GLY A 151 -15.73 6.96 -23.93
C GLY A 151 -16.47 5.89 -23.12
N GLY A 152 -16.47 6.00 -21.78
CA GLY A 152 -17.15 5.07 -20.88
C GLY A 152 -16.43 3.73 -20.71
N ILE A 153 -15.12 3.72 -20.97
CA ILE A 153 -14.30 2.51 -20.91
C ILE A 153 -13.92 2.27 -19.45
N THR A 154 -14.39 1.16 -18.90
CA THR A 154 -14.19 0.77 -17.50
C THR A 154 -13.34 -0.48 -17.34
N THR A 155 -13.01 -1.15 -18.44
CA THR A 155 -12.25 -2.41 -18.43
C THR A 155 -11.21 -2.48 -19.55
N PRO A 156 -10.13 -3.28 -19.39
CA PRO A 156 -9.16 -3.54 -20.44
C PRO A 156 -9.78 -4.14 -21.70
N GLU A 157 -10.81 -4.98 -21.54
CA GLU A 157 -11.53 -5.60 -22.65
C GLU A 157 -12.31 -4.56 -23.47
N GLU A 158 -13.03 -3.66 -22.81
CA GLU A 158 -13.71 -2.54 -23.49
C GLU A 158 -12.72 -1.61 -24.19
N PHE A 159 -11.55 -1.39 -23.59
CA PHE A 159 -10.49 -0.60 -24.21
C PHE A 159 -9.97 -1.26 -25.49
N TRP A 160 -9.77 -2.58 -25.45
CA TRP A 160 -9.37 -3.35 -26.62
C TRP A 160 -10.38 -3.24 -27.76
N ASP A 161 -11.66 -3.46 -27.47
CA ASP A 161 -12.73 -3.36 -28.47
C ASP A 161 -12.82 -1.95 -29.04
N PHE A 162 -12.68 -0.93 -28.20
CA PHE A 162 -12.67 0.47 -28.62
C PHE A 162 -11.55 0.78 -29.63
N ILE A 163 -10.32 0.34 -29.35
CA ILE A 163 -9.18 0.49 -30.26
C ILE A 163 -9.40 -0.34 -31.54
N HIS A 164 -9.85 -1.59 -31.40
CA HIS A 164 -10.05 -2.49 -32.52
C HIS A 164 -11.06 -1.96 -33.53
N GLU A 165 -12.12 -1.31 -33.05
CA GLU A 165 -13.13 -0.65 -33.87
C GLU A 165 -12.70 0.71 -34.42
N GLY A 166 -11.54 1.24 -34.00
CA GLY A 166 -11.03 2.54 -34.45
C GLY A 166 -11.88 3.71 -33.96
N LYS A 167 -12.45 3.62 -32.76
CA LYS A 167 -13.30 4.66 -32.17
C LYS A 167 -12.48 5.84 -31.63
N GLU A 168 -13.13 7.00 -31.53
CA GLU A 168 -12.61 8.21 -30.88
C GLU A 168 -13.56 8.64 -29.76
N SER A 169 -13.01 9.14 -28.65
CA SER A 169 -13.77 9.54 -27.45
C SER A 169 -13.84 11.05 -27.27
N VAL A 170 -13.61 11.81 -28.36
CA VAL A 170 -13.69 13.28 -28.35
C VAL A 170 -15.08 13.71 -27.90
N SER A 171 -15.15 14.55 -26.88
CA SER A 171 -16.38 15.14 -26.38
C SER A 171 -16.17 16.63 -26.08
N ASP A 172 -17.27 17.33 -25.85
CA ASP A 172 -17.23 18.67 -25.26
C ASP A 172 -16.70 18.61 -23.81
N PHE A 173 -16.32 19.77 -23.28
CA PHE A 173 -15.81 19.89 -21.91
C PHE A 173 -16.91 19.54 -20.87
N PRO A 174 -16.54 18.94 -19.72
CA PRO A 174 -17.50 18.50 -18.72
C PRO A 174 -18.23 19.68 -18.07
N SER A 175 -19.56 19.61 -18.00
CA SER A 175 -20.41 20.61 -17.34
C SER A 175 -20.61 20.34 -15.84
N ASN A 176 -20.14 19.21 -15.33
CA ASN A 176 -20.32 18.76 -13.94
C ASN A 176 -19.11 19.07 -13.02
N ARG A 177 -18.12 19.84 -13.49
CA ARG A 177 -16.90 20.18 -12.71
C ARG A 177 -16.85 21.62 -12.20
N GLY A 178 -17.93 22.37 -12.38
CA GLY A 178 -18.01 23.78 -11.95
C GLY A 178 -17.16 24.75 -12.79
N TRP A 179 -16.74 24.33 -13.99
CA TRP A 179 -15.98 25.19 -14.90
C TRP A 179 -16.90 26.25 -15.53
N ASP A 180 -16.44 27.51 -15.57
CA ASP A 180 -17.15 28.60 -16.25
C ASP A 180 -16.90 28.52 -17.77
N LEU A 181 -17.59 27.58 -18.43
CA LEU A 181 -17.41 27.30 -19.85
C LEU A 181 -17.73 28.49 -20.75
N ASP A 182 -18.67 29.36 -20.35
CA ASP A 182 -19.03 30.57 -21.09
C ASP A 182 -17.86 31.57 -21.19
N ARG A 183 -17.00 31.61 -20.15
CA ARG A 183 -15.83 32.49 -20.09
C ARG A 183 -14.52 31.78 -20.45
N LEU A 184 -14.51 30.46 -20.43
CA LEU A 184 -13.32 29.66 -20.69
C LEU A 184 -12.87 29.76 -22.15
N PHE A 185 -13.78 29.93 -23.09
CA PHE A 185 -13.43 29.83 -24.51
C PHE A 185 -13.23 31.17 -25.20
N SER A 186 -12.17 31.27 -25.99
CA SER A 186 -11.86 32.42 -26.86
C SER A 186 -11.16 31.93 -28.12
N ASP A 187 -11.56 32.46 -29.27
CA ASP A 187 -10.89 32.17 -30.54
C ASP A 187 -9.58 32.96 -30.69
N ASP A 188 -9.32 33.94 -29.81
CA ASP A 188 -8.03 34.65 -29.69
C ASP A 188 -7.08 33.86 -28.77
N PRO A 189 -6.00 33.22 -29.31
CA PRO A 189 -5.05 32.44 -28.51
C PRO A 189 -4.23 33.29 -27.53
N ASP A 190 -4.16 34.60 -27.73
CA ASP A 190 -3.40 35.52 -26.88
C ASP A 190 -4.24 35.98 -25.66
N ALA A 191 -5.56 35.73 -25.67
CA ALA A 191 -6.46 36.05 -24.58
C ALA A 191 -6.11 35.28 -23.29
N PRO A 192 -5.86 35.97 -22.16
CA PRO A 192 -5.42 35.33 -20.93
C PRO A 192 -6.52 34.45 -20.31
N ASN A 193 -6.13 33.32 -19.71
CA ASN A 193 -7.01 32.38 -19.00
C ASN A 193 -8.17 31.83 -19.85
N THR A 194 -7.98 31.73 -21.17
CA THR A 194 -8.96 31.16 -22.09
C THR A 194 -8.35 30.02 -22.90
N SER A 195 -9.19 29.19 -23.51
CA SER A 195 -8.81 28.15 -24.45
C SER A 195 -9.50 28.34 -25.80
N TYR A 196 -8.77 28.11 -26.88
CA TYR A 196 -9.36 28.04 -28.23
C TYR A 196 -9.90 26.64 -28.56
N VAL A 197 -9.52 25.63 -27.77
CA VAL A 197 -10.02 24.25 -27.93
C VAL A 197 -11.28 24.10 -27.10
N ARG A 198 -12.30 23.48 -27.69
CA ARG A 198 -13.63 23.28 -27.08
C ARG A 198 -13.96 21.82 -26.84
N GLN A 199 -13.11 20.90 -27.30
CA GLN A 199 -13.33 19.46 -27.24
C GLN A 199 -12.05 18.74 -26.80
N SER A 200 -12.20 17.64 -26.07
CA SER A 200 -11.11 16.81 -25.57
C SER A 200 -11.65 15.44 -25.13
N HIS A 201 -10.87 14.67 -24.38
CA HIS A 201 -11.25 13.31 -23.95
C HIS A 201 -11.32 13.22 -22.42
N PHE A 202 -12.52 13.04 -21.87
CA PHE A 202 -12.77 13.12 -20.43
C PHE A 202 -13.37 11.84 -19.84
N LEU A 203 -13.05 11.60 -18.57
CA LEU A 203 -13.79 10.72 -17.67
C LEU A 203 -14.97 11.50 -17.08
N HIS A 204 -16.14 11.41 -17.70
CA HIS A 204 -17.33 12.16 -17.27
C HIS A 204 -17.81 11.78 -15.87
N ASP A 205 -17.63 10.52 -15.50
CA ASP A 205 -18.05 9.94 -14.21
C ASP A 205 -16.92 9.89 -13.17
N CYS A 206 -15.88 10.72 -13.31
CA CYS A 206 -14.74 10.72 -12.37
C CYS A 206 -15.12 11.15 -10.93
N ASP A 207 -16.31 11.71 -10.74
CA ASP A 207 -16.86 12.08 -9.43
C ASP A 207 -17.52 10.90 -8.71
N GLN A 208 -17.88 9.82 -9.43
CA GLN A 208 -18.46 8.62 -8.85
C GLN A 208 -17.42 7.82 -8.06
N PHE A 209 -17.82 7.31 -6.89
CA PHE A 209 -16.98 6.51 -5.99
C PHE A 209 -17.84 5.80 -4.95
N ASP A 210 -17.48 4.58 -4.54
CA ASP A 210 -18.09 3.89 -3.40
C ASP A 210 -17.25 4.07 -2.12
N PRO A 211 -17.53 5.09 -1.30
CA PRO A 211 -16.73 5.34 -0.10
C PRO A 211 -16.95 4.28 0.98
N ALA A 212 -18.15 3.70 1.08
CA ALA A 212 -18.47 2.74 2.14
C ALA A 212 -17.68 1.45 1.94
N PHE A 213 -17.51 1.02 0.69
CA PHE A 213 -16.68 -0.13 0.32
C PHE A 213 -15.23 0.01 0.80
N PHE A 214 -14.65 1.20 0.65
CA PHE A 214 -13.27 1.49 1.09
C PHE A 214 -13.16 2.00 2.54
N GLY A 215 -14.21 1.81 3.36
CA GLY A 215 -14.19 2.18 4.78
C GLY A 215 -14.11 3.70 5.03
N MET A 216 -14.55 4.50 4.07
CA MET A 216 -14.42 5.95 4.04
C MET A 216 -15.74 6.64 4.37
N SER A 217 -15.68 7.72 5.15
CA SER A 217 -16.87 8.53 5.41
C SER A 217 -17.27 9.35 4.17
N PRO A 218 -18.56 9.65 3.95
CA PRO A 218 -18.98 10.52 2.84
C PRO A 218 -18.31 11.89 2.84
N ARG A 219 -17.97 12.43 4.02
CA ARG A 219 -17.30 13.71 4.16
C ARG A 219 -15.84 13.65 3.69
N GLU A 220 -15.14 12.59 4.06
CA GLU A 220 -13.77 12.36 3.60
C GLU A 220 -13.73 12.18 2.07
N ALA A 221 -14.67 11.41 1.51
CA ALA A 221 -14.72 11.11 0.07
C ALA A 221 -14.83 12.35 -0.82
N VAL A 222 -15.60 13.37 -0.38
CA VAL A 222 -15.73 14.64 -1.11
C VAL A 222 -14.42 15.44 -1.12
N ALA A 223 -13.62 15.33 -0.06
CA ALA A 223 -12.36 16.06 0.10
C ALA A 223 -11.18 15.40 -0.63
N ILE A 224 -11.34 14.18 -1.15
CA ILE A 224 -10.28 13.41 -1.79
C ILE A 224 -10.29 13.64 -3.30
N ASP A 225 -9.12 13.88 -3.89
CA ASP A 225 -8.90 13.98 -5.33
C ASP A 225 -9.48 12.75 -6.06
N PRO A 226 -10.32 12.93 -7.11
CA PRO A 226 -10.77 11.85 -7.99
C PRO A 226 -9.67 10.88 -8.42
N GLN A 227 -8.44 11.36 -8.60
CA GLN A 227 -7.29 10.52 -8.93
C GLN A 227 -7.05 9.43 -7.87
N GLN A 228 -7.13 9.77 -6.58
CA GLN A 228 -6.98 8.79 -5.49
C GLN A 228 -8.15 7.80 -5.45
N ARG A 229 -9.37 8.26 -5.74
CA ARG A 229 -10.58 7.42 -5.77
C ARG A 229 -10.50 6.38 -6.90
N LEU A 230 -10.17 6.82 -8.11
CA LEU A 230 -9.98 5.93 -9.26
C LEU A 230 -8.84 4.93 -9.03
N LEU A 231 -7.75 5.35 -8.39
CA LEU A 231 -6.64 4.46 -8.04
C LEU A 231 -7.06 3.36 -7.06
N LEU A 232 -7.94 3.65 -6.09
CA LEU A 232 -8.46 2.63 -5.18
C LEU A 232 -9.30 1.58 -5.92
N GLU A 233 -10.24 2.03 -6.76
CA GLU A 233 -11.10 1.13 -7.56
C GLU A 233 -10.27 0.28 -8.54
N THR A 234 -9.40 0.92 -9.32
CA THR A 234 -8.58 0.20 -10.30
C THR A 234 -7.56 -0.72 -9.66
N SER A 235 -7.01 -0.37 -8.49
CA SER A 235 -6.13 -1.28 -7.74
C SER A 235 -6.90 -2.51 -7.24
N TRP A 236 -8.10 -2.32 -6.68
CA TRP A 236 -8.96 -3.42 -6.25
C TRP A 236 -9.25 -4.38 -7.42
N GLU A 237 -9.71 -3.83 -8.55
CA GLU A 237 -10.05 -4.60 -9.74
C GLU A 237 -8.86 -5.31 -10.36
N ALA A 238 -7.67 -4.68 -10.36
CA ALA A 238 -6.46 -5.31 -10.88
C ALA A 238 -6.08 -6.55 -10.05
N ILE A 239 -6.22 -6.48 -8.72
CA ILE A 239 -5.99 -7.61 -7.81
C ILE A 239 -7.03 -8.72 -8.06
N GLU A 240 -8.32 -8.39 -8.12
CA GLU A 240 -9.37 -9.37 -8.40
C GLU A 240 -9.18 -10.06 -9.76
N ARG A 241 -8.80 -9.29 -10.79
CA ARG A 241 -8.50 -9.81 -12.13
C ARG A 241 -7.27 -10.72 -12.17
N ALA A 242 -6.33 -10.52 -11.24
CA ALA A 242 -5.22 -11.46 -11.05
C ALA A 242 -5.66 -12.78 -10.36
N GLY A 243 -6.92 -12.90 -9.96
CA GLY A 243 -7.44 -14.06 -9.24
C GLY A 243 -6.96 -14.14 -7.79
N ILE A 244 -6.57 -12.99 -7.21
CA ILE A 244 -6.07 -12.86 -5.85
C ILE A 244 -7.19 -12.26 -4.98
N ASP A 245 -7.39 -12.82 -3.78
CA ASP A 245 -8.23 -12.18 -2.76
C ASP A 245 -7.53 -10.93 -2.23
N PRO A 246 -8.05 -9.70 -2.42
CA PRO A 246 -7.40 -8.47 -1.96
C PRO A 246 -7.10 -8.47 -0.46
N HIS A 247 -7.91 -9.14 0.36
CA HIS A 247 -7.66 -9.22 1.80
C HIS A 247 -6.47 -10.11 2.17
N SER A 248 -6.10 -11.06 1.31
CA SER A 248 -4.93 -11.93 1.53
C SER A 248 -3.59 -11.20 1.39
N LEU A 249 -3.59 -9.97 0.85
CA LEU A 249 -2.39 -9.16 0.66
C LEU A 249 -1.99 -8.34 1.90
N LYS A 250 -2.83 -8.31 2.93
CA LYS A 250 -2.54 -7.59 4.16
C LYS A 250 -1.26 -8.14 4.82
N GLY A 251 -0.33 -7.26 5.17
CA GLY A 251 0.99 -7.61 5.72
C GLY A 251 2.00 -8.07 4.68
N SER A 252 1.63 -8.15 3.41
CA SER A 252 2.55 -8.58 2.35
C SER A 252 3.52 -7.45 1.96
N ARG A 253 4.68 -7.83 1.45
CA ARG A 253 5.66 -6.90 0.83
C ARG A 253 5.22 -6.47 -0.57
N THR A 254 3.95 -6.15 -0.76
CA THR A 254 3.42 -5.64 -2.01
C THR A 254 3.70 -4.13 -2.11
N GLY A 255 4.41 -3.69 -3.14
CA GLY A 255 4.72 -2.28 -3.38
C GLY A 255 3.62 -1.56 -4.18
N THR A 256 3.54 -0.24 -4.07
CA THR A 256 2.64 0.62 -4.85
C THR A 256 3.44 1.72 -5.53
N PHE A 257 3.44 1.75 -6.87
CA PHE A 257 4.24 2.66 -7.68
C PHE A 257 3.35 3.39 -8.67
N ILE A 258 3.03 4.66 -8.39
CA ILE A 258 2.05 5.43 -9.14
C ILE A 258 2.71 6.63 -9.83
N GLY A 259 2.53 6.73 -11.14
CA GLY A 259 2.82 7.95 -11.90
C GLY A 259 1.62 8.89 -11.89
N ALA A 260 1.77 10.07 -11.31
CA ALA A 260 0.67 11.04 -11.26
C ALA A 260 1.19 12.47 -11.16
N GLU A 261 0.42 13.40 -11.74
CA GLU A 261 0.64 14.83 -11.58
C GLU A 261 -0.32 15.39 -10.53
N PRO A 262 0.15 16.25 -9.61
CA PRO A 262 -0.74 16.96 -8.69
C PRO A 262 -1.79 17.76 -9.46
N GLN A 263 -3.04 17.72 -9.02
CA GLN A 263 -4.13 18.49 -9.60
C GLN A 263 -4.72 19.45 -8.57
N ASP A 264 -5.20 20.61 -9.04
CA ASP A 264 -5.86 21.61 -8.21
C ASP A 264 -7.32 21.19 -7.88
N TYR A 265 -7.48 20.08 -7.14
CA TYR A 265 -8.79 19.62 -6.68
C TYR A 265 -9.15 20.24 -5.31
N GLY A 266 -10.40 20.71 -5.17
CA GLY A 266 -10.91 21.27 -3.92
C GLY A 266 -10.45 22.70 -3.62
N PRO A 267 -10.94 23.31 -2.52
CA PRO A 267 -10.54 24.64 -2.10
C PRO A 267 -9.09 24.65 -1.62
N ARG A 268 -8.44 25.81 -1.68
CA ARG A 268 -7.13 25.98 -1.03
C ARG A 268 -7.28 25.75 0.47
N LEU A 269 -6.26 25.16 1.11
CA LEU A 269 -6.35 24.79 2.53
C LEU A 269 -6.74 25.95 3.46
N HIS A 270 -6.29 27.17 3.18
CA HIS A 270 -6.63 28.36 3.97
C HIS A 270 -8.02 28.95 3.67
N GLU A 271 -8.70 28.46 2.64
CA GLU A 271 -10.05 28.82 2.22
C GLU A 271 -11.05 27.70 2.55
N ALA A 272 -10.57 26.59 3.09
CA ALA A 272 -11.36 25.41 3.38
C ALA A 272 -12.33 25.66 4.55
N PRO A 273 -13.59 25.19 4.43
CA PRO A 273 -14.48 25.07 5.56
C PRO A 273 -13.85 24.20 6.67
N ALA A 274 -14.00 24.62 7.93
CA ALA A 274 -13.39 23.96 9.10
C ALA A 274 -13.79 22.48 9.26
N ASP A 275 -14.90 22.06 8.65
CA ASP A 275 -15.42 20.70 8.67
C ASP A 275 -14.73 19.74 7.71
N VAL A 276 -14.00 20.23 6.69
CA VAL A 276 -13.22 19.40 5.74
C VAL A 276 -11.71 19.62 5.82
N GLU A 277 -11.25 20.63 6.56
CA GLU A 277 -9.83 21.02 6.72
C GLU A 277 -8.90 19.84 7.05
N GLY A 278 -9.32 18.93 7.94
CA GLY A 278 -8.52 17.76 8.34
C GLY A 278 -8.35 16.68 7.26
N HIS A 279 -9.28 16.60 6.31
CA HIS A 279 -9.24 15.61 5.22
C HIS A 279 -8.58 16.15 3.96
N LEU A 280 -8.55 17.47 3.76
CA LEU A 280 -7.97 18.07 2.55
C LEU A 280 -6.48 17.81 2.42
N VAL A 281 -5.72 17.86 3.53
CA VAL A 281 -4.27 17.64 3.51
C VAL A 281 -3.94 16.27 2.91
N THR A 282 -4.64 15.21 3.32
CA THR A 282 -4.44 13.86 2.76
C THR A 282 -5.21 13.64 1.47
N GLY A 283 -6.27 14.42 1.23
CA GLY A 283 -7.13 14.29 0.06
C GLY A 283 -6.48 14.72 -1.24
N VAL A 284 -5.51 15.65 -1.22
CA VAL A 284 -4.86 16.16 -2.43
C VAL A 284 -3.35 15.95 -2.47
N ALA A 285 -2.75 15.47 -1.37
CA ALA A 285 -1.31 15.24 -1.33
C ALA A 285 -0.88 14.14 -2.32
N PRO A 286 0.10 14.40 -3.21
CA PRO A 286 0.54 13.40 -4.20
C PRO A 286 1.06 12.11 -3.56
N SER A 287 1.81 12.19 -2.46
CA SER A 287 2.31 11.01 -1.74
C SER A 287 1.20 10.09 -1.21
N VAL A 288 -0.01 10.62 -1.01
CA VAL A 288 -1.16 9.86 -0.53
C VAL A 288 -1.79 9.05 -1.67
N MET A 289 -1.49 9.31 -2.94
CA MET A 289 -2.00 8.48 -4.05
C MET A 289 -1.51 7.03 -3.94
N SER A 290 -0.19 6.80 -3.84
CA SER A 290 0.34 5.47 -3.56
C SER A 290 0.10 5.03 -2.11
N GLY A 291 0.25 5.96 -1.15
CA GLY A 291 0.11 5.66 0.27
C GLY A 291 -1.29 5.19 0.68
N ARG A 292 -2.35 5.72 0.07
CA ARG A 292 -3.74 5.32 0.36
C ARG A 292 -4.04 3.92 -0.16
N ILE A 293 -3.51 3.53 -1.32
CA ILE A 293 -3.57 2.14 -1.81
C ILE A 293 -2.92 1.23 -0.77
N ALA A 294 -1.67 1.50 -0.40
CA ALA A 294 -0.95 0.69 0.59
C ALA A 294 -1.71 0.61 1.93
N TYR A 295 -2.23 1.73 2.43
CA TYR A 295 -3.00 1.77 3.67
C TYR A 295 -4.31 0.96 3.59
N THR A 296 -5.09 1.14 2.53
CA THR A 296 -6.41 0.49 2.38
C THR A 296 -6.29 -1.03 2.22
N PHE A 297 -5.29 -1.51 1.49
CA PHE A 297 -5.07 -2.95 1.30
C PHE A 297 -4.12 -3.57 2.33
N GLY A 298 -3.56 -2.76 3.24
CA GLY A 298 -2.61 -3.20 4.27
C GLY A 298 -1.29 -3.70 3.70
N LEU A 299 -0.77 -3.06 2.65
CA LEU A 299 0.47 -3.45 1.98
C LEU A 299 1.68 -2.80 2.66
N GLU A 300 2.75 -3.57 2.84
CA GLU A 300 3.94 -3.17 3.58
C GLU A 300 5.18 -2.99 2.68
N GLY A 301 5.01 -3.11 1.36
CA GLY A 301 6.06 -2.76 0.40
C GLY A 301 6.22 -1.23 0.22
N PRO A 302 7.20 -0.80 -0.58
CA PRO A 302 7.40 0.62 -0.88
C PRO A 302 6.15 1.26 -1.48
N ALA A 303 5.79 2.46 -1.00
CA ALA A 303 4.69 3.26 -1.55
C ALA A 303 5.23 4.55 -2.14
N VAL A 304 5.33 4.63 -3.47
CA VAL A 304 5.99 5.70 -4.20
C VAL A 304 5.06 6.32 -5.22
N THR A 305 4.89 7.63 -5.15
CA THR A 305 4.28 8.44 -6.21
C THR A 305 5.38 9.22 -6.92
N VAL A 306 5.42 9.17 -8.25
CA VAL A 306 6.42 9.86 -9.09
C VAL A 306 5.77 10.81 -10.07
N ASP A 307 6.41 11.96 -10.26
CA ASP A 307 6.05 12.93 -11.28
C ASP A 307 7.28 13.16 -12.18
N THR A 308 7.18 12.66 -13.41
CA THR A 308 8.12 12.98 -14.49
C THR A 308 7.35 13.48 -15.72
N ALA A 309 6.25 14.20 -15.47
CA ALA A 309 5.26 14.58 -16.48
C ALA A 309 4.78 13.36 -17.29
N CYS A 310 4.78 13.45 -18.63
CA CYS A 310 4.20 12.45 -19.52
C CYS A 310 4.82 11.03 -19.42
N SER A 311 6.00 10.88 -18.82
CA SER A 311 6.64 9.57 -18.61
C SER A 311 6.36 8.95 -17.24
N ALA A 312 5.59 9.61 -16.37
CA ALA A 312 5.45 9.23 -14.96
C ALA A 312 5.04 7.77 -14.75
N SER A 313 4.06 7.26 -15.49
CA SER A 313 3.60 5.86 -15.35
C SER A 313 4.68 4.84 -15.76
N LEU A 314 5.44 5.11 -16.83
CA LEU A 314 6.54 4.24 -17.25
C LEU A 314 7.71 4.28 -16.28
N VAL A 315 7.99 5.44 -15.68
CA VAL A 315 8.99 5.55 -14.60
C VAL A 315 8.51 4.79 -13.35
N ALA A 316 7.23 4.85 -13.02
CA ALA A 316 6.65 4.07 -11.93
C ALA A 316 6.80 2.56 -12.17
N ILE A 317 6.47 2.07 -13.38
CA ILE A 317 6.70 0.67 -13.79
C ILE A 317 8.17 0.29 -13.73
N HIS A 318 9.07 1.20 -14.13
CA HIS A 318 10.52 0.97 -14.04
C HIS A 318 10.98 0.76 -12.59
N LEU A 319 10.52 1.60 -11.66
CA LEU A 319 10.83 1.48 -10.24
C LEU A 319 10.21 0.21 -9.62
N ALA A 320 8.97 -0.12 -10.00
CA ALA A 320 8.29 -1.34 -9.57
C ALA A 320 9.06 -2.60 -9.99
N SER A 321 9.50 -2.65 -11.26
CA SER A 321 10.31 -3.75 -11.80
C SER A 321 11.64 -3.89 -11.07
N ARG A 322 12.26 -2.76 -10.68
CA ARG A 322 13.49 -2.76 -9.86
C ARG A 322 13.23 -3.31 -8.47
N SER A 323 12.12 -2.94 -7.83
CA SER A 323 11.75 -3.41 -6.49
C SER A 323 11.45 -4.92 -6.46
N LEU A 324 10.83 -5.46 -7.51
CA LEU A 324 10.65 -6.91 -7.69
C LEU A 324 12.00 -7.64 -7.84
N ARG A 325 12.85 -7.20 -8.78
CA ARG A 325 14.17 -7.82 -9.03
C ARG A 325 15.12 -7.70 -7.84
N SER A 326 15.02 -6.62 -7.07
CA SER A 326 15.78 -6.44 -5.85
C SER A 326 15.19 -7.24 -4.67
N GLY A 327 14.05 -7.90 -4.83
CA GLY A 327 13.37 -8.65 -3.77
C GLY A 327 12.87 -7.78 -2.61
N GLU A 328 12.83 -6.46 -2.80
CA GLU A 328 12.25 -5.50 -1.84
C GLU A 328 10.72 -5.65 -1.83
N SER A 329 10.12 -5.83 -3.01
CA SER A 329 8.70 -6.18 -3.16
C SER A 329 8.53 -7.62 -3.63
N SER A 330 7.52 -8.32 -3.11
CA SER A 330 7.11 -9.66 -3.61
C SER A 330 6.08 -9.59 -4.73
N MET A 331 5.34 -8.49 -4.78
CA MET A 331 4.36 -8.14 -5.81
C MET A 331 4.30 -6.61 -5.88
N VAL A 332 3.79 -6.03 -6.95
CA VAL A 332 3.63 -4.59 -7.07
C VAL A 332 2.31 -4.26 -7.75
N LEU A 333 1.70 -3.15 -7.33
CA LEU A 333 0.73 -2.42 -8.14
C LEU A 333 1.48 -1.25 -8.79
N ALA A 334 1.49 -1.19 -10.11
CA ALA A 334 2.17 -0.13 -10.84
C ALA A 334 1.23 0.50 -11.87
N GLY A 335 1.31 1.81 -12.04
CA GLY A 335 0.37 2.47 -12.95
C GLY A 335 0.50 3.97 -13.02
N GLY A 336 -0.57 4.60 -13.48
CA GLY A 336 -0.68 6.05 -13.44
C GLY A 336 -2.11 6.54 -13.61
N VAL A 337 -2.29 7.81 -13.23
CA VAL A 337 -3.59 8.47 -13.27
C VAL A 337 -3.44 9.92 -13.69
N THR A 338 -4.44 10.42 -14.40
CA THR A 338 -4.60 11.83 -14.73
C THR A 338 -6.09 12.16 -14.80
N VAL A 339 -6.53 13.06 -13.93
CA VAL A 339 -7.88 13.65 -13.96
C VAL A 339 -7.75 15.17 -13.84
N MET A 340 -8.15 15.90 -14.87
CA MET A 340 -8.11 17.35 -14.92
C MET A 340 -9.24 17.94 -14.07
N SER A 341 -8.93 18.33 -12.83
CA SER A 341 -9.92 18.94 -11.94
C SER A 341 -10.26 20.40 -12.32
N THR A 342 -9.33 21.08 -13.00
CA THR A 342 -9.49 22.47 -13.48
C THR A 342 -9.14 22.57 -14.96
N PRO A 343 -9.60 23.62 -15.67
CA PRO A 343 -9.25 23.81 -17.08
C PRO A 343 -7.85 24.43 -17.27
N SER A 344 -7.03 24.53 -16.22
CA SER A 344 -5.74 25.22 -16.22
C SER A 344 -4.79 24.70 -17.31
N THR A 345 -4.74 23.38 -17.50
CA THR A 345 -3.91 22.75 -18.55
C THR A 345 -4.28 23.26 -19.95
N TYR A 346 -5.58 23.38 -20.25
CA TYR A 346 -6.04 23.88 -21.55
C TYR A 346 -5.70 25.36 -21.74
N THR A 347 -5.91 26.20 -20.72
CA THR A 347 -5.57 27.63 -20.82
C THR A 347 -4.06 27.86 -20.96
N ALA A 348 -3.24 27.09 -20.24
CA ALA A 348 -1.78 27.18 -20.29
C ALA A 348 -1.23 26.75 -21.67
N PHE A 349 -1.71 25.65 -22.24
CA PHE A 349 -1.27 25.17 -23.54
C PHE A 349 -1.88 25.93 -24.72
N SER A 350 -3.05 26.55 -24.55
CA SER A 350 -3.62 27.45 -25.55
C SER A 350 -2.71 28.66 -25.78
N ARG A 351 -2.18 29.26 -24.70
CA ARG A 351 -1.21 30.37 -24.80
C ARG A 351 0.07 29.99 -25.55
N GLN A 352 0.45 28.71 -25.50
CA GLN A 352 1.64 28.19 -26.17
C GLN A 352 1.34 27.71 -27.60
N ARG A 353 0.07 27.75 -28.03
CA ARG A 353 -0.41 27.19 -29.30
C ARG A 353 -0.02 25.71 -29.44
N GLY A 354 -0.06 24.98 -28.33
CA GLY A 354 0.35 23.58 -28.26
C GLY A 354 -0.78 22.57 -28.44
N LEU A 355 -2.04 23.01 -28.50
CA LEU A 355 -3.20 22.13 -28.63
C LEU A 355 -3.64 22.02 -30.09
N ALA A 356 -4.07 20.82 -30.49
CA ALA A 356 -4.75 20.64 -31.76
C ALA A 356 -6.13 21.33 -31.70
N VAL A 357 -6.51 22.08 -32.75
CA VAL A 357 -7.72 22.91 -32.73
C VAL A 357 -8.99 22.08 -32.54
N ASP A 358 -8.97 20.86 -33.06
CA ASP A 358 -10.06 19.90 -33.00
C ASP A 358 -9.94 18.91 -31.83
N GLY A 359 -8.98 19.13 -30.92
CA GLY A 359 -8.76 18.32 -29.73
C GLY A 359 -8.13 16.96 -30.00
N ARG A 360 -7.72 16.64 -31.24
CA ARG A 360 -7.22 15.31 -31.63
C ARG A 360 -5.70 15.23 -31.67
N CYS A 361 -5.16 14.10 -31.21
CA CYS A 361 -3.77 13.72 -31.45
C CYS A 361 -3.61 13.05 -32.83
N LYS A 362 -3.18 13.80 -33.85
CA LYS A 362 -2.99 13.31 -35.22
C LYS A 362 -1.58 12.74 -35.43
N ALA A 363 -1.20 11.78 -34.61
CA ALA A 363 0.16 11.24 -34.60
C ALA A 363 0.60 10.76 -36.00
N PHE A 364 1.77 11.24 -36.44
CA PHE A 364 2.38 10.93 -37.74
C PHE A 364 1.63 11.44 -39.00
N SER A 365 0.58 12.25 -38.84
CA SER A 365 -0.14 12.87 -39.95
C SER A 365 0.57 14.12 -40.50
N GLU A 366 0.34 14.45 -41.77
CA GLU A 366 0.72 15.76 -42.34
C GLU A 366 -0.11 16.92 -41.74
N ASP A 367 -1.31 16.61 -41.25
CA ASP A 367 -2.24 17.55 -40.62
C ASP A 367 -2.01 17.74 -39.11
N ALA A 368 -0.89 17.23 -38.57
CA ALA A 368 -0.58 17.33 -37.15
C ALA A 368 -0.34 18.80 -36.72
N ASP A 369 -1.21 19.31 -35.85
CA ASP A 369 -1.28 20.71 -35.45
C ASP A 369 -1.14 20.94 -33.93
N GLY A 370 -0.99 19.88 -33.13
CA GLY A 370 -0.79 20.00 -31.69
C GLY A 370 -1.15 18.71 -30.94
N THR A 371 -1.23 18.81 -29.61
CA THR A 371 -1.66 17.71 -28.73
C THR A 371 -3.16 17.80 -28.42
N GLY A 372 -3.81 16.65 -28.34
CA GLY A 372 -5.10 16.47 -27.69
C GLY A 372 -4.88 15.89 -26.30
N PHE A 373 -5.36 16.56 -25.25
CA PHE A 373 -5.27 16.01 -23.91
C PHE A 373 -6.35 14.95 -23.66
N SER A 374 -6.08 14.10 -22.67
CA SER A 374 -6.99 13.05 -22.25
C SER A 374 -6.81 12.79 -20.77
N GLU A 375 -7.86 12.29 -20.14
CA GLU A 375 -7.82 11.72 -18.81
C GLU A 375 -7.65 10.20 -18.89
N GLY A 376 -7.30 9.58 -17.77
CA GLY A 376 -7.24 8.14 -17.67
C GLY A 376 -6.66 7.65 -16.36
N CYS A 377 -6.95 6.41 -16.02
CA CYS A 377 -6.32 5.67 -14.93
C CYS A 377 -6.01 4.25 -15.42
N GLY A 378 -4.82 3.73 -15.13
CA GLY A 378 -4.45 2.36 -15.44
C GLY A 378 -3.50 1.81 -14.38
N VAL A 379 -3.77 0.58 -13.93
CA VAL A 379 -2.98 -0.16 -12.94
C VAL A 379 -2.74 -1.58 -13.46
N VAL A 380 -1.51 -2.08 -13.25
CA VAL A 380 -1.05 -3.44 -13.56
C VAL A 380 -0.37 -4.08 -12.37
#